data_AF-A0A8J6ELH5-F1
#
_entry.id   AF-A0A8J6ELH5-F1
#
_cell.length_a   1.000
_cell.length_b   1.000
_cell.length_c   1.000
_cell.angle_alpha   90.00
_cell.angle_beta   90.00
_cell.angle_gamma   90.00
#
_symmetry.space_group_name_H-M   'P 1'
#
loop_
_entity.id
_entity.type
_entity.pdbx_description
1 polymer ?
#
loop_
_entity_poly.entity_id
_entity_poly.type
_entity_poly.pdbx_seq_one_letter_code
_entity_poly.pdbx_strand_id
1 'polypeptide(L)'
;MRWLSRGKSLRCFYEHFDTVVEFIWPIDPRLCDAIKLQHLDVAYLTDIFDKHKEVSTKLQEDKMNFIKSEGIISSFIAKLDLDTNNLSRCELCQSPRLQEIACED
;
A
#
# COMPACT_ATOMS: atom_id res chain seq x y z
N MET A 1 0.49 -10.23 14.19
CA MET A 1 1.63 -10.32 13.23
C MET A 1 2.25 -8.95 13.03
N ARG A 2 3.59 -8.83 13.05
CA ARG A 2 4.35 -7.55 12.99
C ARG A 2 4.09 -6.72 11.72
N TRP A 3 3.72 -7.35 10.61
CA TRP A 3 3.44 -6.64 9.36
C TRP A 3 2.08 -5.93 9.37
N LEU A 4 1.10 -6.39 10.17
CA LEU A 4 -0.20 -5.72 10.31
C LEU A 4 -0.07 -4.36 11.00
N SER A 5 0.78 -4.26 12.02
CA SER A 5 1.03 -2.97 12.68
C SER A 5 1.76 -2.01 11.75
N ARG A 6 2.73 -2.50 10.98
CA ARG A 6 3.43 -1.69 9.95
C ARG A 6 2.47 -1.18 8.88
N GLY A 7 1.58 -2.03 8.36
CA GLY A 7 0.57 -1.61 7.39
C GLY A 7 -0.39 -0.55 7.95
N LYS A 8 -0.81 -0.69 9.22
CA LYS A 8 -1.62 0.34 9.89
C LYS A 8 -0.88 1.67 10.05
N SER A 9 0.39 1.63 10.44
CA SER A 9 1.21 2.84 10.56
C SER A 9 1.41 3.52 9.21
N LEU A 10 1.65 2.74 8.15
CA LEU A 10 1.82 3.28 6.81
C LEU A 10 0.53 3.92 6.28
N ARG A 11 -0.61 3.25 6.50
CA ARG A 11 -1.92 3.82 6.16
C ARG A 11 -2.18 5.13 6.90
N CYS A 12 -1.93 5.17 8.20
CA CYS A 12 -2.10 6.38 9.00
C CYS A 12 -1.21 7.52 8.48
N PHE A 13 0.04 7.21 8.11
CA PHE A 13 0.96 8.18 7.52
C PHE A 13 0.46 8.71 6.16
N TYR A 14 -0.06 7.83 5.29
CA TYR A 14 -0.66 8.23 4.02
C TYR A 14 -1.91 9.12 4.21
N GLU A 15 -2.83 8.71 5.10
CA GLU A 15 -4.06 9.47 5.38
C GLU A 15 -3.81 10.87 5.96
N HIS A 16 -2.64 11.10 6.57
CA HIS A 16 -2.25 12.38 7.15
C HIS A 16 -1.02 12.97 6.45
N PHE A 17 -0.76 12.56 5.20
CA PHE A 17 0.48 12.90 4.49
C PHE A 17 0.71 14.41 4.43
N ASP A 18 -0.31 15.17 4.04
CA ASP A 18 -0.24 16.63 3.95
C ASP A 18 0.00 17.27 5.31
N THR A 19 -0.68 16.80 6.36
CA THR A 19 -0.47 17.30 7.73
C THR A 19 0.96 17.05 8.22
N VAL A 20 1.53 15.89 7.89
CA VAL A 20 2.93 15.56 8.25
C VAL A 20 3.89 16.46 7.48
N VAL A 21 3.64 16.68 6.19
CA VAL A 21 4.41 17.58 5.33
C VAL A 21 4.37 19.01 5.86
N GLU A 22 3.20 19.53 6.19
CA GLU A 22 3.00 20.87 6.78
C GLU A 22 3.72 21.01 8.13
N PHE A 23 3.67 19.98 8.96
CA PHE A 23 4.34 19.97 10.27
C PHE A 23 5.87 20.01 10.13
N ILE A 24 6.44 19.28 9.17
CA ILE A 24 7.89 19.17 8.98
C ILE A 24 8.45 20.40 8.24
N TRP A 25 7.68 21.00 7.34
CA TRP A 25 8.10 22.14 6.52
C TRP A 25 8.85 23.25 7.28
N PRO A 26 8.33 23.81 8.40
CA PRO A 26 9.03 24.88 9.13
C PRO A 26 10.27 24.39 9.90
N ILE A 27 10.44 23.07 10.10
CA ILE A 27 11.53 22.47 10.88
C ILE A 27 12.68 22.07 9.96
N ASP A 28 12.37 21.35 8.88
CA ASP A 28 13.33 20.86 7.91
C ASP A 28 12.69 20.77 6.51
N PRO A 29 12.83 21.83 5.69
CA PRO A 29 12.33 21.85 4.32
C PRO A 29 12.93 20.75 3.44
N ARG A 30 14.18 20.34 3.68
CA ARG A 30 14.84 19.31 2.85
C ARG A 30 14.25 17.93 3.13
N LEU A 31 13.93 17.64 4.39
CA LEU A 31 13.23 16.43 4.76
C LEU A 31 11.80 16.42 4.17
N CYS A 32 11.12 17.58 4.19
CA CYS A 32 9.82 17.71 3.55
C CYS A 32 9.87 17.38 2.05
N ASP A 33 10.83 17.95 1.31
CA ASP A 33 11.00 17.65 -0.11
C ASP A 33 11.29 16.16 -0.36
N ALA A 34 12.13 15.55 0.47
CA ALA A 34 12.40 14.12 0.41
C ALA A 34 11.13 13.27 0.66
N ILE A 35 10.28 13.66 1.60
CA ILE A 35 9.02 12.96 1.89
C ILE A 35 8.04 13.09 0.72
N LYS A 36 7.90 14.29 0.13
CA LYS A 36 7.05 14.53 -1.04
C LYS A 36 7.43 13.64 -2.23
N LEU A 37 8.73 13.45 -2.47
CA LEU A 37 9.22 12.54 -3.52
C LEU A 37 8.81 11.07 -3.30
N GLN A 38 8.46 10.70 -2.08
CA GLN A 38 8.04 9.33 -1.72
C GLN A 38 6.51 9.17 -1.65
N HIS A 39 5.72 10.19 -2.00
CA HIS A 39 4.26 10.13 -1.84
C HIS A 39 3.63 8.96 -2.61
N LEU A 40 4.02 8.79 -3.88
CA LEU A 40 3.55 7.68 -4.72
C LEU A 40 3.97 6.31 -4.16
N ASP A 41 5.21 6.19 -3.67
CA ASP A 41 5.71 4.95 -3.08
C ASP A 41 4.93 4.57 -1.81
N VAL A 42 4.63 5.57 -0.97
CA VAL A 42 3.82 5.41 0.25
C VAL A 42 2.39 5.00 -0.09
N ALA A 43 1.77 5.63 -1.09
CA ALA A 43 0.44 5.29 -1.57
C ALA A 43 0.37 3.84 -2.06
N TYR A 44 1.32 3.46 -2.91
CA TYR A 44 1.42 2.11 -3.48
C TYR A 44 1.64 1.04 -2.40
N LEU A 45 2.60 1.26 -1.50
CA LEU A 45 2.87 0.33 -0.40
C LEU A 45 1.64 0.18 0.51
N THR A 46 0.90 1.26 0.77
CA THR A 46 -0.34 1.21 1.56
C THR A 46 -1.37 0.27 0.93
N ASP A 47 -1.56 0.33 -0.38
CA ASP A 47 -2.47 -0.57 -1.10
C ASP A 47 -2.00 -2.04 -1.05
N ILE A 48 -0.70 -2.31 -1.14
CA ILE A 48 -0.15 -3.66 -0.97
C ILE A 48 -0.43 -4.20 0.44
N PHE A 49 -0.20 -3.38 1.48
CA PHE A 49 -0.45 -3.80 2.86
C PHE A 49 -1.94 -4.07 3.12
N ASP A 50 -2.83 -3.34 2.46
CA ASP A 50 -4.27 -3.55 2.52
C ASP A 50 -4.67 -4.89 1.86
N LYS A 51 -4.12 -5.20 0.68
CA LYS A 51 -4.29 -6.51 0.02
C LYS A 51 -3.75 -7.65 0.91
N HIS A 52 -2.58 -7.48 1.53
CA HIS A 52 -2.00 -8.48 2.43
C HIS A 52 -2.86 -8.70 3.68
N LYS A 53 -3.48 -7.63 4.21
CA LYS A 53 -4.44 -7.72 5.32
C LYS A 53 -5.68 -8.52 4.94
N GLU A 54 -6.24 -8.29 3.75
CA GLU A 54 -7.37 -9.05 3.23
C GLU A 54 -7.03 -10.54 3.13
N VAL A 55 -5.92 -10.88 2.47
CA VAL A 55 -5.46 -12.26 2.31
C VAL A 55 -5.23 -12.94 3.66
N SER A 56 -4.59 -12.26 4.59
CA SER A 56 -4.34 -12.82 5.92
C SER A 56 -5.62 -13.02 6.73
N THR A 57 -6.62 -12.17 6.54
CA THR A 57 -7.94 -12.34 7.15
C THR A 57 -8.61 -13.60 6.60
N LYS A 58 -8.60 -13.78 5.27
CA LYS A 58 -9.12 -14.99 4.62
C LYS A 58 -8.41 -16.24 5.13
N LEU A 59 -7.08 -16.22 5.21
CA LEU A 59 -6.29 -17.35 5.71
C LEU A 59 -6.53 -17.70 7.19
N GLN A 60 -7.03 -16.76 7.99
CA GLN A 60 -7.38 -16.95 9.40
C GLN A 60 -8.84 -17.38 9.61
N GLU A 61 -9.61 -17.59 8.55
CA GLU A 61 -10.99 -18.07 8.66
C GLU A 61 -11.04 -19.49 9.24
N ASP A 62 -12.02 -19.71 10.14
CA ASP A 62 -12.21 -20.95 10.90
C ASP A 62 -12.40 -22.21 10.03
N LYS A 63 -12.83 -22.05 8.77
CA LYS A 63 -13.07 -23.13 7.80
C LYS A 63 -12.01 -23.21 6.70
N MET A 64 -10.80 -22.68 6.95
CA MET A 64 -9.68 -22.74 6.02
C MET A 64 -9.15 -24.17 5.89
N ASN A 65 -8.86 -24.60 4.66
CA ASN A 65 -8.24 -25.89 4.38
C ASN A 65 -7.08 -25.72 3.40
N PHE A 66 -6.25 -26.76 3.25
CA PHE A 66 -5.03 -26.69 2.44
C PHE A 66 -5.30 -26.24 1.00
N ILE A 67 -6.31 -26.81 0.34
CA ILE A 67 -6.67 -26.48 -1.05
C ILE A 67 -7.09 -25.01 -1.17
N LYS A 68 -7.93 -24.52 -0.25
CA LYS A 68 -8.35 -23.10 -0.24
C LYS A 68 -7.18 -22.17 0.04
N SER A 69 -6.29 -22.52 0.99
CA SER A 69 -5.14 -21.70 1.31
C SER A 69 -4.15 -21.61 0.15
N GLU A 70 -3.94 -22.73 -0.58
CA GLU A 70 -3.10 -22.77 -1.76
C GLU A 70 -3.66 -21.85 -2.85
N GLY A 71 -4.96 -21.97 -3.17
CA GLY A 71 -5.60 -21.08 -4.14
C GLY A 71 -5.54 -19.59 -3.76
N ILE A 72 -5.73 -19.25 -2.48
CA ILE A 72 -5.63 -17.86 -1.98
C ILE A 72 -4.20 -17.33 -2.12
N ILE A 73 -3.19 -18.11 -1.72
CA ILE A 73 -1.78 -17.71 -1.78
C ILE A 73 -1.33 -17.59 -3.25
N SER A 74 -1.65 -18.57 -4.09
CA SER A 74 -1.32 -18.58 -5.52
C SER A 74 -1.96 -17.38 -6.24
N SER A 75 -3.23 -17.09 -5.97
CA SER A 75 -3.90 -15.90 -6.52
C SER A 75 -3.27 -14.59 -6.03
N PHE A 76 -2.86 -14.53 -4.77
CA PHE A 76 -2.19 -13.35 -4.22
C PHE A 76 -0.82 -13.10 -4.88
N ILE A 77 0.00 -14.14 -5.05
CA ILE A 77 1.30 -14.04 -5.73
C ILE A 77 1.11 -13.58 -7.17
N ALA A 78 0.19 -14.20 -7.92
CA ALA A 78 -0.08 -13.78 -9.30
C ALA A 78 -0.54 -12.32 -9.39
N LYS A 79 -1.28 -11.82 -8.39
CA LYS A 79 -1.69 -10.42 -8.33
C LYS A 79 -0.53 -9.48 -8.01
N LEU A 80 0.40 -9.88 -7.14
CA LEU A 80 1.62 -9.10 -6.86
C LEU A 80 2.53 -9.00 -8.10
N ASP A 81 2.67 -10.08 -8.87
CA ASP A 81 3.42 -10.06 -10.13
C ASP A 81 2.78 -9.12 -11.14
N LEU A 82 1.44 -9.14 -11.25
CA LEU A 82 0.69 -8.21 -12.08
C LEU A 82 0.85 -6.76 -11.63
N ASP A 83 0.71 -6.49 -10.33
CA ASP A 83 0.86 -5.14 -9.76
C ASP A 83 2.29 -4.59 -10.00
N THR A 84 3.31 -5.44 -9.88
CA THR A 84 4.71 -5.08 -10.16
C THR A 84 4.94 -4.76 -11.63
N ASN A 85 4.36 -5.55 -12.54
CA ASN A 85 4.42 -5.29 -13.98
C ASN A 85 3.63 -4.03 -14.39
N ASN A 86 2.50 -3.76 -13.72
CA ASN A 86 1.73 -2.56 -13.96
C ASN A 86 2.50 -1.32 -13.48
N LEU A 87 3.16 -1.40 -12.32
CA LEU A 87 4.00 -0.32 -11.81
C LEU A 87 5.14 0.02 -12.78
N SER A 88 5.84 -0.99 -13.32
CA SER A 88 6.92 -0.76 -14.28
C SER A 88 6.44 -0.11 -15.59
N ARG A 89 5.14 -0.25 -15.89
CA ARG A 89 4.46 0.35 -17.06
C ARG A 89 3.69 1.63 -16.72
N CYS A 90 3.75 2.10 -15.47
CA CYS A 90 2.95 3.21 -14.94
C CYS A 90 1.43 3.03 -15.14
N GLU A 91 0.94 1.79 -15.19
CA GLU A 91 -0.49 1.46 -15.29
C GLU A 91 -1.13 1.43 -13.90
N LEU A 92 -1.35 2.62 -13.33
CA LEU A 92 -1.74 2.81 -11.92
C LEU A 92 -3.22 2.47 -11.62
N CYS A 93 -4.00 2.06 -12.62
CA CYS A 93 -5.45 1.87 -12.54
C CYS A 93 -5.92 0.81 -11.53
N GLN A 94 -5.01 -0.02 -11.02
CA GLN A 94 -5.29 -1.09 -10.07
C GLN A 94 -4.98 -0.70 -8.61
N SER A 95 -4.44 0.50 -8.40
CA SER A 95 -4.15 1.07 -7.08
C SER A 95 -5.09 2.25 -6.84
N PRO A 96 -6.13 2.10 -6.01
CA PRO A 96 -7.08 3.17 -5.75
C PRO A 96 -6.41 4.46 -5.25
N ARG A 97 -5.33 4.36 -4.46
CA ARG A 97 -4.60 5.53 -3.93
C ARG A 97 -3.74 6.22 -4.97
N LEU A 98 -3.14 5.47 -5.89
CA LEU A 98 -2.41 6.06 -7.00
C LEU A 98 -3.36 6.71 -8.02
N GLN A 99 -4.57 6.17 -8.19
CA GLN A 99 -5.61 6.84 -8.98
C GLN A 99 -6.04 8.16 -8.35
N GLU A 100 -6.19 8.20 -7.02
CA GLU A 100 -6.54 9.41 -6.28
C GLU A 100 -5.51 10.52 -6.54
N ILE A 101 -4.22 10.21 -6.39
CA ILE A 101 -3.12 11.16 -6.64
C ILE A 101 -3.04 11.57 -8.13
N ALA A 102 -3.23 10.62 -9.06
CA ALA A 102 -3.17 10.93 -10.49
C ALA A 102 -4.35 11.77 -11.00
N CYS A 103 -5.42 11.93 -10.21
CA CYS A 103 -6.57 12.77 -10.52
C CYS A 103 -6.54 14.13 -9.81
N GLU A 104 -5.52 14.42 -9.00
CA GLU A 104 -5.34 15.70 -8.29
C GLU A 104 -4.53 16.76 -9.10
N ASP A 105 -4.08 16.41 -10.30
CA ASP A 105 -3.51 17.32 -11.32
C ASP A 105 -4.59 17.90 -12.27
#